data_AF-M8BTU7-F1
#
_entry.id   AF-M8BTU7-F1
#
_cell.length_a   1.000
_cell.length_b   1.000
_cell.length_c   1.000
_cell.angle_alpha   90.00
_cell.angle_beta   90.00
_cell.angle_gamma   90.00
#
_symmetry.space_group_name_H-M   'P 1'
#
loop_
_entity.id
_entity.type
_entity.pdbx_description
1 polymer ?
#
loop_
_entity_poly.entity_id
_entity_poly.type
_entity_poly.pdbx_seq_one_letter_code
_entity_poly.pdbx_strand_id
1 'polypeptide(L)' 'MDAATVIGCFRDRSILITGSTGFLGKLLVEKILRVQPDVRKLYLLVRSPDAASAQHRVLTEVRFAFSLTIESREDLDYE' A
#
# COMPACT_ATOMS: atom_id res chain seq x y z
N MET A 1 9.89 20.35 -4.21
CA MET A 1 9.09 19.87 -3.06
C MET A 1 9.94 18.89 -2.30
N ASP A 2 10.10 19.10 -0.99
CA ASP A 2 10.86 18.20 -0.13
C ASP A 2 10.02 16.94 0.21
N ALA A 3 10.69 15.79 0.32
CA ALA A 3 10.06 14.52 0.64
C ALA A 3 9.41 14.54 2.03
N ALA A 4 10.00 15.22 3.03
CA ALA A 4 9.42 15.28 4.37
C ALA A 4 8.09 16.05 4.39
N THR A 5 7.98 17.11 3.58
CA THR A 5 6.72 17.84 3.37
C THR A 5 5.62 16.94 2.80
N VAL A 6 5.95 16.09 1.81
CA VAL A 6 5.00 15.14 1.20
C VAL A 6 4.55 14.08 2.21
N ILE A 7 5.46 13.57 3.04
CA ILE A 7 5.15 12.60 4.11
C ILE A 7 4.19 13.20 5.14
N GLY A 8 4.39 14.46 5.50
CA GLY A 8 3.50 15.20 6.40
C GLY A 8 2.07 15.35 5.87
N CYS A 9 1.90 15.44 4.55
CA CYS A 9 0.56 15.51 3.93
C CYS A 9 -0.26 14.24 4.12
N PHE A 10 0.37 13.08 4.32
CA PHE A 10 -0.32 11.79 4.45
C PHE A 10 -0.58 11.35 5.90
N ARG A 11 0.10 11.95 6.88
CA ARG A 11 -0.09 11.66 8.30
C ARG A 11 -1.54 11.91 8.73
N ASP A 12 -2.13 10.95 9.42
CA ASP A 12 -3.51 10.99 9.96
C ASP A 12 -4.60 11.27 8.91
N ARG A 13 -4.27 11.11 7.61
CA ARG A 13 -5.23 11.31 6.52
C ARG A 13 -5.87 10.00 6.10
N SER A 14 -7.09 10.13 5.61
CA SER A 14 -7.78 9.07 4.89
C SER A 14 -7.61 9.28 3.39
N ILE A 15 -7.08 8.29 2.68
CA ILE A 15 -6.71 8.40 1.27
C ILE A 15 -7.54 7.41 0.47
N LEU A 16 -8.14 7.86 -0.63
CA LEU A 16 -8.81 7.01 -1.61
C LEU A 16 -7.90 6.81 -2.82
N ILE A 17 -7.61 5.56 -3.17
CA ILE A 17 -6.79 5.18 -4.33
C ILE A 17 -7.67 4.40 -5.30
N THR A 18 -7.76 4.91 -6.53
CA THR A 18 -8.40 4.24 -7.66
C THR A 18 -7.36 3.52 -8.50
N GLY A 19 -7.67 2.35 -9.04
CA GLY A 19 -6.71 1.59 -9.85
C GLY A 19 -5.55 1.01 -9.04
N SER A 20 -5.76 0.77 -7.75
CA SER A 20 -4.76 0.24 -6.81
C SER A 20 -4.21 -1.14 -7.19
N THR A 21 -4.96 -1.92 -7.98
CA THR A 21 -4.51 -3.21 -8.51
C THR A 21 -3.69 -3.09 -9.80
N GLY A 22 -3.52 -1.87 -10.35
CA GLY A 22 -2.68 -1.64 -11.51
C GLY A 22 -1.18 -1.63 -11.14
N PHE A 23 -0.30 -1.66 -12.15
CA PHE A 23 1.15 -1.68 -11.94
C PHE A 23 1.63 -0.54 -11.02
N LEU A 24 1.32 0.72 -11.34
CA LEU A 24 1.75 1.85 -10.50
C LEU A 24 0.94 1.95 -9.20
N GLY A 25 -0.34 1.60 -9.24
CA GLY A 25 -1.24 1.67 -8.08
C GLY A 25 -0.76 0.82 -6.91
N LYS A 26 -0.30 -0.41 -7.18
CA LYS A 26 0.21 -1.30 -6.13
C LYS A 26 1.52 -0.79 -5.54
N LEU A 27 2.41 -0.23 -6.37
CA LEU A 27 3.65 0.40 -5.90
C LEU A 27 3.36 1.64 -5.03
N LEU A 28 2.37 2.45 -5.40
CA LEU A 28 1.98 3.62 -4.62
C LEU A 28 1.45 3.23 -3.24
N VAL A 29 0.58 2.21 -3.17
CA VAL A 29 0.05 1.69 -1.90
C VAL A 29 1.19 1.20 -1.00
N GLU A 30 2.10 0.41 -1.57
CA GLU A 30 3.31 -0.09 -0.89
C GLU A 30 4.17 1.08 -0.38
N LYS A 31 4.45 2.07 -1.22
CA LYS A 31 5.31 3.21 -0.88
C LYS A 31 4.72 4.08 0.22
N ILE A 32 3.41 4.33 0.19
CA ILE A 32 2.72 5.09 1.23
C ILE A 32 2.86 4.36 2.57
N LEU A 33 2.55 3.07 2.61
CA LEU A 33 2.63 2.27 3.84
C LEU A 33 4.06 2.15 4.37
N ARG A 34 5.07 2.09 3.49
CA ARG A 34 6.49 2.02 3.88
C ARG A 34 7.00 3.34 4.46
N VAL A 35 6.66 4.46 3.82
CA VAL A 35 7.26 5.77 4.14
C VAL A 35 6.43 6.54 5.19
N GLN A 36 5.12 6.34 5.21
CA GLN A 36 4.20 6.95 6.17
C GLN A 36 3.25 5.88 6.74
N PRO A 37 3.69 5.10 7.73
CA PRO A 37 2.82 4.12 8.39
C PRO A 37 1.69 4.79 9.18
N ASP A 38 1.82 6.07 9.57
CA ASP A 38 0.82 6.83 10.34
C ASP A 38 -0.36 7.34 9.47
N VAL A 39 -0.64 6.69 8.35
CA VAL A 39 -1.83 7.01 7.55
C VAL A 39 -3.07 6.45 8.25
N ARG A 40 -4.12 7.26 8.39
CA ARG A 40 -5.31 6.87 9.16
C ARG A 40 -6.05 5.69 8.53
N LYS A 41 -6.37 5.80 7.23
CA LYS A 41 -7.02 4.72 6.44
C LYS A 41 -6.71 4.87 4.95
N LEU A 42 -6.46 3.74 4.29
CA LEU A 42 -6.42 3.62 2.83
C LEU A 42 -7.68 2.95 2.32
N TYR A 43 -8.41 3.62 1.44
CA TYR A 43 -9.56 3.08 0.73
C TYR A 43 -9.14 2.72 -0.69
N LEU A 44 -9.30 1.46 -1.07
CA LEU A 44 -8.92 0.96 -2.39
C LEU A 44 -10.18 0.69 -3.21
N LEU A 45 -10.38 1.48 -4.27
CA LEU A 45 -11.49 1.25 -5.20
C LEU A 45 -11.09 0.22 -6.25
N VAL A 46 -11.76 -0.93 -6.22
CA VAL A 46 -11.48 -2.06 -7.10
C VAL A 46 -12.74 -2.42 -7.89
N ARG A 47 -12.61 -2.47 -9.21
CA ARG A 47 -13.67 -2.94 -10.10
C ARG A 47 -13.78 -4.47 -10.00
N SER A 48 -14.91 -4.97 -9.53
CA SER A 48 -15.18 -6.40 -9.39
C SER A 48 -16.70 -6.63 -9.31
N PRO A 49 -17.21 -7.83 -9.66
CA PRO A 49 -18.64 -8.14 -9.58
C PRO A 49 -19.17 -8.16 -8.15
N ASP A 50 -18.33 -8.52 -7.18
CA ASP A 50 -18.70 -8.63 -5.77
C ASP A 50 -17.50 -8.32 -4.84
N ALA A 51 -17.79 -8.20 -3.55
CA ALA A 51 -16.81 -7.85 -2.54
C ALA A 51 -15.72 -8.92 -2.35
N ALA A 52 -16.05 -10.21 -2.42
CA ALA A 52 -15.07 -11.29 -2.27
C ALA A 52 -14.10 -11.31 -3.46
N SER A 53 -14.63 -11.13 -4.67
CA SER A 53 -13.82 -10.96 -5.88
C SER A 53 -12.93 -9.72 -5.80
N ALA A 54 -13.44 -8.60 -5.27
CA ALA A 54 -12.63 -7.39 -5.05
C ALA A 54 -11.49 -7.63 -4.04
N GLN A 55 -11.80 -8.27 -2.92
CA GLN A 55 -10.82 -8.64 -1.89
C GLN A 55 -9.75 -9.59 -2.45
N HIS A 56 -10.15 -10.60 -3.22
CA HIS A 56 -9.21 -11.50 -3.89
C HIS A 56 -8.26 -10.74 -4.81
N ARG A 57 -8.75 -9.83 -5.65
CA ARG A 57 -7.90 -9.01 -6.53
C ARG A 57 -6.89 -8.15 -5.75
N VAL A 58 -7.31 -7.54 -4.63
CA VAL A 58 -6.39 -6.78 -3.76
C VAL A 58 -5.35 -7.70 -3.14
N LEU A 59 -5.79 -8.83 -2.57
CA LEU A 59 -4.90 -9.77 -1.89
C LEU A 59 -3.90 -10.41 -2.85
N THR A 60 -4.29 -10.67 -4.09
CA THR A 60 -3.37 -11.17 -5.11
C THR A 60 -2.42 -10.05 -5.53
N GLU A 61 -2.90 -8.92 -6.05
CA GLU A 61 -2.04 -7.94 -6.70
C GLU A 61 -1.21 -7.06 -5.75
N VAL A 62 -1.75 -6.71 -4.59
CA VAL A 62 -1.11 -5.77 -3.64
C VAL A 62 -0.21 -6.51 -2.65
N ARG A 63 -0.56 -7.74 -2.23
CA ARG A 63 0.27 -8.55 -1.31
C ARG A 63 1.60 -8.96 -1.95
N PHE A 64 1.64 -9.26 -3.24
CA PHE A 64 2.89 -9.65 -3.91
C PHE A 64 3.94 -8.53 -3.89
N ALA A 65 3.53 -7.26 -3.95
CA ALA A 65 4.46 -6.14 -3.79
C ALA A 65 5.10 -6.10 -2.38
N PHE A 66 4.35 -6.53 -1.37
CA PHE A 66 4.84 -6.63 0.00
C PHE A 66 5.83 -7.79 0.15
N SER A 67 5.51 -8.98 -0.39
CA SER A 67 6.35 -10.18 -0.24
C SER A 67 7.67 -10.10 -1.01
N LEU A 68 7.67 -9.57 -2.24
CA LEU A 68 8.90 -9.41 -3.06
C LEU A 68 9.93 -8.47 -2.43
N THR A 69 9.52 -7.66 -1.44
CA THR A 69 10.44 -6.75 -0.73
C THR A 69 10.82 -7.24 0.67
N ILE A 70 10.21 -8.33 1.15
CA ILE A 70 10.53 -8.96 2.45
C ILE A 70 11.53 -10.12 2.28
N GLU A 71 11.76 -10.63 1.08
CA GLU A 71 12.80 -11.64 0.83
C GLU A 71 14.24 -11.07 0.86
N SER A 72 14.39 -9.78 1.16
CA SER A 72 15.68 -9.13 1.44
C SER A 72 15.87 -8.79 2.93
N ARG A 73 15.02 -9.31 3.83
CA ARG A 73 15.06 -8.96 5.25
C ARG A 73 14.70 -10.14 6.17
N GLU A 74 15.36 -11.28 5.96
CA GLU A 74 15.81 -12.11 7.07
C GLU A 74 17.24 -11.67 7.41
N ASP A 75 17.36 -10.65 8.25
CA ASP A 75 18.57 -10.33 9.04
C ASP A 75 18.25 -9.09 9.87
N LEU A 76 17.60 -9.35 11.00
CA LEU A 76 17.81 -8.72 12.31
C LEU A 76 16.61 -9.08 13.18
N ASP A 77 16.72 -10.26 13.75
CA ASP A 77 16.18 -10.56 15.07
C ASP A 77 16.58 -9.44 16.04
N TYR A 78 15.63 -9.10 16.89
CA TYR A 78 15.84 -8.23 18.03
C TYR A 78 16.64 -9.00 19.10
N GLU A 79 17.94 -8.75 19.18
CA GLU A 79 18.68 -8.56 20.44
C GLU A 79 19.91 -7.66 20.22
#